data_AF-A0A2U8FD54-F1
#
_entry.id   AF-A0A2U8FD54-F1
#
_cell.length_a   1.000
_cell.length_b   1.000
_cell.length_c   1.000
_cell.angle_alpha   90.00
_cell.angle_beta   90.00
_cell.angle_gamma   90.00
#
_symmetry.space_group_name_H-M   'P 1'
#
loop_
_entity.id
_entity.type
_entity.pdbx_description
1 polymer ?
#
loop_
_entity_poly.entity_id
_entity_poly.type
_entity_poly.pdbx_seq_one_letter_code
_entity_poly.pdbx_strand_id
1 'polypeptide(L)'
;MKKISHKFLESLIDKYDGITISEAILALENALSRHYGGVEIKSIKKDGNYQFYKIFYNKFNELKKDVVFLKPSDTKNIEKILVRNLKLYSLQNTLQKINYCISKEKGIVIGEVLDKKRNSYVVATKFGIALLNNNDLIVSEKKKGFYNKGSALKFCIKEAKIQKGELKILLSRKNQAILKSDIKDIFTKPDDFYAIDRIIGEKILLFTKNSRNPKKEIIELAKLYRERVRVEVIR
;
A
#
# COMPACT_ATOMS: atom_id res chain seq x y z
N MET A 1 3.28 -40.21 0.84
CA MET A 1 3.72 -38.96 1.51
C MET A 1 3.35 -37.79 0.60
N LYS A 2 2.47 -36.86 1.00
CA LYS A 2 2.16 -35.69 0.17
C LYS A 2 3.36 -34.73 0.21
N LYS A 3 4.29 -34.92 -0.72
CA LYS A 3 5.31 -33.92 -1.05
C LYS A 3 4.58 -32.68 -1.54
N ILE A 4 4.94 -31.49 -1.04
CA ILE A 4 4.38 -30.25 -1.55
C ILE A 4 5.22 -29.84 -2.75
N SER A 5 4.64 -29.87 -3.95
CA SER A 5 5.35 -29.49 -5.16
C SER A 5 5.56 -27.98 -5.22
N HIS A 6 6.66 -27.55 -5.83
CA HIS A 6 6.93 -26.13 -6.05
C HIS A 6 5.81 -25.46 -6.86
N LYS A 7 5.31 -26.13 -7.91
CA LYS A 7 4.18 -25.67 -8.74
C LYS A 7 2.90 -25.43 -7.94
N PHE A 8 2.64 -26.27 -6.93
CA PHE A 8 1.49 -26.05 -6.05
C PHE A 8 1.65 -24.75 -5.25
N LEU A 9 2.85 -24.48 -4.73
CA LEU A 9 3.12 -23.23 -4.02
C LEU A 9 2.97 -22.01 -4.92
N GLU A 10 3.47 -22.07 -6.16
CA GLU A 10 3.26 -21.02 -7.17
C GLU A 10 1.76 -20.74 -7.37
N SER A 11 0.96 -21.77 -7.64
CA SER A 11 -0.49 -21.60 -7.81
C SER A 11 -1.22 -21.09 -6.57
N LEU A 12 -0.65 -21.30 -5.38
CA LEU A 12 -1.20 -20.85 -4.11
C LEU A 12 -0.90 -19.36 -3.89
N ILE A 13 0.32 -18.92 -4.18
CA ILE A 13 0.74 -17.52 -3.99
C ILE A 13 0.11 -16.59 -5.01
N ASP A 14 -0.19 -17.04 -6.23
CA ASP A 14 -0.87 -16.24 -7.26
C ASP A 14 -2.22 -15.66 -6.78
N LYS A 15 -2.82 -16.25 -5.75
CA LYS A 15 -4.07 -15.78 -5.13
C LYS A 15 -3.89 -14.61 -4.17
N TYR A 16 -2.65 -14.23 -3.86
CA TYR A 16 -2.31 -13.21 -2.87
C TYR A 16 -1.30 -12.22 -3.44
N ASP A 17 -1.58 -10.92 -3.32
CA ASP A 17 -0.68 -9.91 -3.87
C ASP A 17 0.66 -9.90 -3.12
N GLY A 18 1.74 -9.95 -3.90
CA GLY A 18 3.11 -9.72 -3.46
C GLY A 18 3.70 -10.78 -2.53
N ILE A 19 3.18 -12.01 -2.50
CA ILE A 19 3.76 -13.11 -1.72
C ILE A 19 4.84 -13.83 -2.53
N THR A 20 5.99 -14.05 -1.92
CA THR A 20 7.09 -14.87 -2.46
C THR A 20 6.94 -16.34 -2.07
N ILE A 21 7.59 -17.24 -2.83
CA ILE A 21 7.63 -18.68 -2.49
C ILE A 21 8.26 -18.89 -1.10
N SER A 22 9.28 -18.11 -0.75
CA SER A 22 9.93 -18.17 0.57
C SER A 22 8.93 -17.89 1.71
N GLU A 23 8.12 -16.85 1.56
CA GLU A 23 7.08 -16.51 2.55
C GLU A 23 5.97 -17.56 2.60
N ALA A 24 5.62 -18.16 1.47
CA ALA A 24 4.67 -19.27 1.44
C ALA A 24 5.17 -20.50 2.19
N ILE A 25 6.46 -20.80 2.06
CA ILE A 25 7.13 -21.87 2.82
C ILE A 25 7.13 -21.53 4.31
N LEU A 26 7.53 -20.32 4.71
CA LEU A 26 7.49 -19.88 6.10
C LEU A 26 6.07 -19.92 6.68
N ALA A 27 5.06 -19.54 5.89
CA ALA A 27 3.65 -19.62 6.29
C ALA A 27 3.22 -21.08 6.55
N LEU A 28 3.69 -22.04 5.74
CA LEU A 28 3.48 -23.47 5.91
C LEU A 28 4.23 -24.02 7.13
N GLU A 29 5.51 -23.70 7.31
CA GLU A 29 6.30 -24.09 8.48
C GLU A 29 5.62 -23.63 9.77
N ASN A 30 5.16 -22.37 9.81
CA ASN A 30 4.41 -21.81 10.94
C ASN A 30 3.05 -22.50 11.15
N ALA A 31 2.35 -22.86 10.07
CA ALA A 31 1.07 -23.57 10.17
C ALA A 31 1.26 -24.99 10.74
N LEU A 32 2.27 -25.70 10.28
CA LEU A 32 2.65 -27.02 10.78
C LEU A 32 3.14 -26.94 12.23
N SER A 33 3.97 -25.96 12.57
CA SER A 33 4.48 -25.75 13.92
C SER A 33 3.32 -25.59 14.91
N ARG A 34 2.37 -24.70 14.61
CA ARG A 34 1.16 -24.51 15.45
C ARG A 34 0.32 -25.77 15.56
N HIS A 35 0.14 -26.50 14.46
CA HIS A 35 -0.63 -27.75 14.46
C HIS A 35 0.00 -28.81 15.38
N TYR A 36 1.33 -28.88 15.43
CA TYR A 36 2.07 -29.82 16.27
C TYR A 36 2.50 -29.25 17.63
N GLY A 37 1.81 -28.22 18.15
CA GLY A 37 2.03 -27.73 19.51
C GLY A 37 3.24 -26.81 19.69
N GLY A 38 3.64 -26.09 18.64
CA GLY A 38 4.71 -25.08 18.71
C GLY A 38 6.13 -25.60 18.49
N VAL A 39 6.28 -26.84 18.00
CA VAL A 39 7.60 -27.40 17.63
C VAL A 39 8.23 -26.66 16.45
N GLU A 40 9.55 -26.61 16.40
CA GLU A 40 10.25 -26.04 15.25
C GLU A 40 10.06 -26.92 14.02
N ILE A 41 9.63 -26.31 12.91
CA ILE A 41 9.47 -26.96 11.61
C ILE A 41 10.41 -26.27 10.62
N LYS A 42 11.15 -27.07 9.84
CA LYS A 42 11.95 -26.60 8.70
C LYS A 42 11.65 -27.40 7.46
N SER A 43 11.79 -26.75 6.31
CA SER A 43 11.63 -27.36 5.00
C SER A 43 12.98 -27.52 4.29
N ILE A 44 13.05 -28.55 3.43
CA ILE A 44 14.17 -28.77 2.52
C ILE A 44 13.58 -29.01 1.13
N LYS A 45 14.10 -28.31 0.13
CA LYS A 45 13.76 -28.55 -1.28
C LYS A 45 14.59 -29.73 -1.81
N LYS A 46 13.92 -30.77 -2.31
CA LYS A 46 14.52 -31.92 -3.01
C LYS A 46 13.68 -32.28 -4.21
N ASP A 47 14.31 -32.42 -5.39
CA ASP A 47 13.66 -32.83 -6.64
C ASP A 47 12.39 -32.00 -6.97
N GLY A 48 12.49 -30.67 -6.85
CA GLY A 48 11.37 -29.77 -7.12
C GLY A 48 10.22 -29.81 -6.09
N ASN A 49 10.39 -30.56 -5.00
CA ASN A 49 9.41 -30.72 -3.94
C ASN A 49 9.94 -30.24 -2.60
N TYR A 50 9.05 -29.81 -1.71
CA TYR A 50 9.37 -29.46 -0.33
C TYR A 50 9.01 -30.60 0.61
N GLN A 51 9.98 -30.99 1.43
CA GLN A 51 9.80 -31.93 2.53
C GLN A 51 10.01 -31.19 3.85
N PHE A 52 9.07 -31.36 4.79
CA PHE A 52 9.08 -30.68 6.08
C PHE A 52 9.53 -31.64 7.18
N TYR A 53 10.29 -31.09 8.13
CA TYR A 53 10.87 -31.83 9.25
C TYR A 53 10.58 -31.09 10.56
N LYS A 54 10.25 -31.85 11.61
CA LYS A 54 10.30 -31.39 12.99
C LYS A 54 11.74 -31.40 13.47
N ILE A 55 12.18 -30.32 14.08
CA ILE A 55 13.49 -30.21 14.71
C ILE A 55 13.29 -30.25 16.23
N PHE A 56 14.06 -31.11 16.91
CA PHE A 56 14.00 -31.25 18.37
C PHE A 56 15.30 -31.83 18.92
N TYR A 57 15.52 -31.64 20.21
CA TYR A 57 16.60 -32.28 20.95
C TYR A 57 16.09 -33.55 21.62
N ASN A 58 16.83 -34.65 21.52
CA ASN A 58 16.50 -35.87 22.26
C ASN A 58 16.91 -35.75 23.74
N LYS A 59 16.63 -36.80 24.53
CA LYS A 59 17.00 -36.88 25.96
C LYS A 59 18.52 -36.80 26.24
N PHE A 60 19.35 -36.94 25.21
CA PHE A 60 20.81 -36.84 25.28
C PHE A 60 21.33 -35.50 24.75
N ASN A 61 20.45 -34.52 24.56
CA ASN A 61 20.76 -33.21 24.00
C ASN A 61 21.34 -33.23 22.57
N GLU A 62 21.03 -34.27 21.80
CA GLU A 62 21.39 -34.35 20.38
C GLU A 62 20.27 -33.79 19.51
N LEU A 63 20.64 -32.98 18.51
CA LEU A 63 19.70 -32.46 17.51
C LEU A 63 19.22 -33.61 16.60
N LYS A 64 17.91 -33.87 16.58
CA LYS A 64 17.26 -34.83 15.70
C LYS A 64 16.27 -34.12 14.78
N LYS A 65 15.97 -34.78 13.66
CA LYS A 65 14.97 -34.34 12.70
C LYS A 65 14.04 -35.48 12.32
N ASP A 66 12.74 -35.25 12.43
CA ASP A 66 11.71 -36.23 12.04
C ASP A 66 10.87 -35.68 10.90
N VAL A 67 10.55 -36.54 9.93
CA VAL A 67 9.69 -36.14 8.81
C VAL A 67 8.28 -35.83 9.29
N VAL A 68 7.72 -34.72 8.82
CA VAL A 68 6.32 -34.37 9.08
C VAL A 68 5.40 -35.25 8.24
N PHE A 69 4.54 -36.03 8.92
CA PHE A 69 3.49 -36.82 8.28
C PHE A 69 2.11 -36.20 8.55
N LEU A 70 1.46 -35.76 7.49
CA LEU A 70 0.11 -35.18 7.54
C LEU A 70 -0.96 -36.25 7.37
N LYS A 71 -1.85 -36.39 8.35
CA LYS A 71 -3.06 -37.21 8.17
C LYS A 71 -4.10 -36.41 7.39
N PRO A 72 -5.02 -37.09 6.65
CA PRO A 72 -6.13 -36.40 5.98
C PRO A 72 -7.02 -35.56 6.90
N SER A 73 -7.12 -35.94 8.19
CA SER A 73 -7.84 -35.18 9.21
C SER A 73 -7.23 -33.80 9.50
N ASP A 74 -5.93 -33.66 9.31
CA ASP A 74 -5.16 -32.48 9.76
C ASP A 74 -5.21 -31.34 8.74
N THR A 75 -5.51 -31.67 7.48
CA THR A 75 -5.36 -30.76 6.34
C THR A 75 -6.24 -29.54 6.45
N LYS A 76 -7.50 -29.67 6.87
CA LYS A 76 -8.43 -28.53 7.03
C LYS A 76 -7.94 -27.50 8.04
N ASN A 77 -7.37 -27.96 9.17
CA ASN A 77 -6.88 -27.06 10.21
C ASN A 77 -5.60 -26.33 9.74
N ILE A 78 -4.67 -27.07 9.13
CA ILE A 78 -3.43 -26.51 8.59
C ILE A 78 -3.74 -25.50 7.49
N GLU A 79 -4.67 -25.82 6.59
CA GLU A 79 -5.10 -24.91 5.51
C GLU A 79 -5.67 -23.60 6.08
N LYS A 80 -6.52 -23.68 7.11
CA LYS A 80 -7.07 -22.49 7.78
C LYS A 80 -5.96 -21.59 8.35
N ILE A 81 -4.96 -22.19 9.01
CA ILE A 81 -3.82 -21.44 9.57
C ILE A 81 -2.94 -20.87 8.46
N LEU A 82 -2.67 -21.64 7.41
CA LEU A 82 -1.90 -21.24 6.25
C LEU A 82 -2.52 -20.03 5.55
N VAL A 83 -3.82 -20.10 5.22
CA VAL A 83 -4.56 -18.99 4.59
C VAL A 83 -4.49 -17.73 5.44
N ARG A 84 -4.63 -17.86 6.78
CA ARG A 84 -4.47 -16.73 7.69
C ARG A 84 -3.07 -16.13 7.63
N ASN A 85 -2.03 -16.96 7.66
CA ASN A 85 -0.63 -16.51 7.60
C ASN A 85 -0.32 -15.83 6.26
N LEU A 86 -0.75 -16.41 5.13
CA LEU A 86 -0.58 -15.84 3.79
C LEU A 86 -1.24 -14.46 3.68
N LYS A 87 -2.49 -14.32 4.16
CA LYS A 87 -3.16 -13.01 4.22
C LYS A 87 -2.35 -11.98 5.00
N LEU A 88 -1.78 -12.38 6.15
CA LEU A 88 -0.94 -11.47 6.95
C LEU A 88 0.34 -11.05 6.21
N TYR A 89 1.03 -11.98 5.56
CA TYR A 89 2.21 -11.64 4.74
C TYR A 89 1.86 -10.68 3.61
N SER A 90 0.78 -10.94 2.86
CA SER A 90 0.32 -10.05 1.78
C SER A 90 0.01 -8.63 2.30
N LEU A 91 -0.65 -8.52 3.47
CA LEU A 91 -0.91 -7.23 4.10
C LEU A 91 0.38 -6.52 4.54
N GLN A 92 1.35 -7.25 5.09
CA GLN A 92 2.66 -6.71 5.48
C GLN A 92 3.44 -6.22 4.26
N ASN A 93 3.46 -6.98 3.18
CA ASN A 93 4.14 -6.61 1.94
C ASN A 93 3.49 -5.38 1.31
N THR A 94 2.17 -5.31 1.30
CA THR A 94 1.44 -4.11 0.87
C THR A 94 1.78 -2.90 1.75
N LEU A 95 1.82 -3.07 3.07
CA LEU A 95 2.20 -2.00 4.01
C LEU A 95 3.63 -1.52 3.76
N GLN A 96 4.58 -2.41 3.47
CA GLN A 96 5.94 -2.04 3.08
C GLN A 96 5.97 -1.21 1.79
N LYS A 97 5.22 -1.62 0.76
CA LYS A 97 5.07 -0.83 -0.49
C LYS A 97 4.51 0.57 -0.21
N ILE A 98 3.53 0.69 0.70
CA ILE A 98 2.97 1.99 1.10
C ILE A 98 4.01 2.84 1.84
N ASN A 99 4.73 2.26 2.81
CA ASN A 99 5.76 2.98 3.56
C ASN A 99 6.89 3.47 2.65
N TYR A 100 7.25 2.68 1.63
CA TYR A 100 8.16 3.11 0.58
C TYR A 100 7.60 4.32 -0.18
N CYS A 101 6.34 4.26 -0.63
CA CYS A 101 5.67 5.38 -1.30
C CYS A 101 5.64 6.65 -0.43
N ILE A 102 5.35 6.53 0.87
CA ILE A 102 5.35 7.67 1.81
C ILE A 102 6.74 8.31 1.90
N SER A 103 7.79 7.50 2.07
CA SER A 103 9.15 7.98 2.32
C SER A 103 9.91 8.43 1.06
N LYS A 104 9.64 7.84 -0.10
CA LYS A 104 10.38 8.11 -1.35
C LYS A 104 9.57 8.89 -2.39
N GLU A 105 8.25 8.70 -2.43
CA GLU A 105 7.34 9.31 -3.41
C GLU A 105 6.42 10.37 -2.76
N LYS A 106 6.76 10.84 -1.55
CA LYS A 106 5.98 11.80 -0.75
C LYS A 106 4.54 11.33 -0.45
N GLY A 107 4.29 10.03 -0.56
CA GLY A 107 3.00 9.39 -0.32
C GLY A 107 1.92 9.78 -1.32
N ILE A 108 2.26 10.33 -2.48
CA ILE A 108 1.26 10.79 -3.45
C ILE A 108 0.69 9.59 -4.22
N VAL A 109 -0.63 9.47 -4.26
CA VAL A 109 -1.35 8.39 -4.93
C VAL A 109 -2.56 8.94 -5.66
N ILE A 110 -2.85 8.42 -6.85
CA ILE A 110 -4.13 8.67 -7.53
C ILE A 110 -5.16 7.71 -6.96
N GLY A 111 -6.34 8.22 -6.65
CA GLY A 111 -7.46 7.40 -6.22
C GLY A 111 -8.78 7.86 -6.81
N GLU A 112 -9.70 6.90 -6.94
CA GLU A 112 -11.06 7.13 -7.42
C GLU A 112 -12.04 7.10 -6.25
N VAL A 113 -12.90 8.12 -6.15
CA VAL A 113 -13.94 8.17 -5.11
C VAL A 113 -15.02 7.16 -5.44
N LEU A 114 -15.18 6.13 -4.61
CA LEU A 114 -16.17 5.08 -4.81
C LEU A 114 -17.51 5.40 -4.13
N ASP A 115 -17.44 5.94 -2.92
CA ASP A 115 -18.62 6.14 -2.09
C ASP A 115 -18.39 7.19 -0.99
N LYS A 116 -19.48 7.70 -0.42
CA LYS A 116 -19.48 8.64 0.70
C LYS A 116 -20.14 8.00 1.92
N LYS A 117 -19.38 7.91 3.01
CA LYS A 117 -19.86 7.51 4.33
C LYS A 117 -20.11 8.75 5.21
N ARG A 118 -20.71 8.54 6.39
CA ARG A 118 -21.07 9.62 7.33
C ARG A 118 -19.91 10.59 7.60
N ASN A 119 -18.70 10.06 7.86
CA ASN A 119 -17.54 10.85 8.28
C ASN A 119 -16.33 10.77 7.33
N SER A 120 -16.47 10.10 6.18
CA SER A 120 -15.36 9.87 5.26
C SER A 120 -15.84 9.56 3.84
N TYR A 121 -14.91 9.58 2.90
CA TYR A 121 -15.07 9.06 1.55
C TYR A 121 -14.27 7.77 1.41
N VAL A 122 -14.83 6.81 0.69
CA VAL A 122 -14.16 5.57 0.31
C VAL A 122 -13.48 5.80 -1.03
N VAL A 123 -12.18 5.54 -1.10
CA VAL A 123 -11.35 5.81 -2.28
C VAL A 123 -10.64 4.52 -2.69
N ALA A 124 -10.77 4.12 -3.95
CA ALA A 124 -9.94 3.06 -4.53
C ALA A 124 -8.57 3.62 -4.91
N THR A 125 -7.50 2.94 -4.54
CA THR A 125 -6.12 3.31 -4.87
C THR A 125 -5.36 2.11 -5.41
N LYS A 126 -4.15 2.32 -5.94
CA LYS A 126 -3.24 1.23 -6.34
C LYS A 126 -2.90 0.24 -5.20
N PHE A 127 -3.12 0.63 -3.94
CA PHE A 127 -2.88 -0.18 -2.75
C PHE A 127 -4.16 -0.78 -2.14
N GLY A 128 -5.30 -0.67 -2.84
CA GLY A 128 -6.61 -1.11 -2.36
C GLY A 128 -7.46 0.04 -1.84
N ILE A 129 -8.42 -0.29 -0.97
CA ILE A 129 -9.40 0.66 -0.44
C ILE A 129 -8.80 1.53 0.66
N ALA A 130 -8.94 2.83 0.51
CA ALA A 130 -8.49 3.84 1.45
C ALA A 130 -9.65 4.73 1.90
N LEU A 131 -9.46 5.45 3.01
CA LEU A 131 -10.43 6.36 3.58
C LEU A 131 -9.90 7.79 3.59
N LEU A 132 -10.72 8.72 3.13
CA LEU A 132 -10.47 10.14 3.23
C LEU A 132 -11.46 10.75 4.23
N ASN A 133 -10.98 11.06 5.43
CA ASN A 133 -11.83 11.61 6.49
C ASN A 133 -12.25 13.05 6.18
N ASN A 134 -13.41 13.47 6.68
CA ASN A 134 -13.91 14.82 6.45
C ASN A 134 -12.92 15.93 6.89
N ASN A 135 -12.16 15.70 7.95
CA ASN A 135 -11.15 16.63 8.46
C ASN A 135 -9.92 16.76 7.54
N ASP A 136 -9.71 15.81 6.64
CA ASP A 136 -8.59 15.75 5.71
C ASP A 136 -8.99 16.18 4.27
N LEU A 137 -10.26 16.56 4.08
CA LEU A 137 -10.79 17.14 2.85
C LEU A 137 -10.47 18.63 2.74
N ILE A 138 -10.47 19.12 1.51
CA ILE A 138 -10.55 20.55 1.24
C ILE A 138 -12.03 20.94 1.07
N VAL A 139 -12.54 21.81 1.95
CA VAL A 139 -13.97 22.17 1.97
C VAL A 139 -14.40 22.87 0.68
N SER A 140 -13.56 23.72 0.10
CA SER A 140 -13.85 24.40 -1.17
C SER A 140 -13.96 23.41 -2.34
N GLU A 141 -13.08 22.42 -2.43
CA GLU A 141 -13.13 21.31 -3.40
C GLU A 141 -14.43 20.49 -3.24
N LYS A 142 -14.85 20.23 -1.99
CA LYS A 142 -16.12 19.55 -1.71
C LYS A 142 -17.31 20.34 -2.23
N LYS A 143 -17.38 21.66 -1.97
CA LYS A 143 -18.44 22.54 -2.49
C LYS A 143 -18.46 22.57 -4.02
N LYS A 144 -17.29 22.42 -4.66
CA LYS A 144 -17.13 22.36 -6.12
C LYS A 144 -17.41 20.98 -6.73
N GLY A 145 -17.74 19.97 -5.92
CA GLY A 145 -18.10 18.62 -6.41
C GLY A 145 -16.92 17.74 -6.79
N PHE A 146 -15.69 18.02 -6.32
CA PHE A 146 -14.50 17.24 -6.67
C PHE A 146 -14.55 15.81 -6.11
N TYR A 147 -15.28 15.60 -5.02
CA TYR A 147 -15.39 14.30 -4.35
C TYR A 147 -16.67 13.54 -4.71
N ASN A 148 -17.20 13.77 -5.92
CA ASN A 148 -18.33 12.99 -6.42
C ASN A 148 -17.87 11.57 -6.78
N LYS A 149 -18.78 10.60 -6.69
CA LYS A 149 -18.50 9.22 -7.08
C LYS A 149 -17.96 9.16 -8.53
N GLY A 150 -16.92 8.35 -8.75
CA GLY A 150 -16.21 8.23 -10.02
C GLY A 150 -15.12 9.29 -10.24
N SER A 151 -14.96 10.27 -9.35
CA SER A 151 -13.93 11.30 -9.51
C SER A 151 -12.56 10.75 -9.15
N ALA A 152 -11.61 10.87 -10.08
CA ALA A 152 -10.21 10.52 -9.86
C ALA A 152 -9.40 11.76 -9.44
N LEU A 153 -8.70 11.66 -8.31
CA LEU A 153 -7.91 12.76 -7.75
C LEU A 153 -6.58 12.24 -7.19
N LYS A 154 -5.60 13.13 -7.09
CA LYS A 154 -4.39 12.87 -6.29
C LYS A 154 -4.69 13.03 -4.80
N PHE A 155 -4.13 12.16 -3.99
CA PHE A 155 -4.18 12.18 -2.54
C PHE A 155 -2.77 11.98 -1.99
N CYS A 156 -2.54 12.39 -0.74
CA CYS A 156 -1.35 11.99 0.00
C CYS A 156 -1.78 10.95 1.04
N ILE A 157 -1.05 9.84 1.13
CA ILE A 157 -1.23 8.84 2.17
C ILE A 157 -0.70 9.45 3.48
N LYS A 158 -1.62 9.71 4.40
CA LYS A 158 -1.34 10.30 5.72
C LYS A 158 -0.86 9.25 6.70
N GLU A 159 -1.49 8.07 6.68
CA GLU A 159 -1.18 6.96 7.57
C GLU A 159 -1.59 5.65 6.91
N ALA A 160 -0.80 4.59 7.11
CA ALA A 160 -1.20 3.23 6.80
C ALA A 160 -0.80 2.29 7.93
N LYS A 161 -1.70 1.39 8.33
CA LYS A 161 -1.45 0.39 9.37
C LYS A 161 -2.35 -0.83 9.22
N ILE A 162 -1.88 -1.97 9.72
CA ILE A 162 -2.70 -3.17 9.85
C ILE A 162 -3.41 -3.10 11.20
N GLN A 163 -4.74 -3.13 11.20
CA GLN A 163 -5.56 -3.13 12.42
C GLN A 163 -6.65 -4.18 12.31
N LYS A 164 -6.77 -5.05 13.32
CA LYS A 164 -7.75 -6.16 13.36
C LYS A 164 -7.71 -7.07 12.12
N GLY A 165 -6.53 -7.27 11.54
CA GLY A 165 -6.34 -8.15 10.37
C GLY A 165 -6.68 -7.50 9.02
N GLU A 166 -6.89 -6.19 8.99
CA GLU A 166 -7.18 -5.43 7.77
C GLU A 166 -6.18 -4.29 7.60
N LEU A 167 -5.82 -3.98 6.35
CA LEU A 167 -5.01 -2.81 6.03
C LEU A 167 -5.91 -1.58 6.02
N LYS A 168 -5.58 -0.61 6.88
CA LYS A 168 -6.22 0.70 6.91
C LYS A 168 -5.30 1.74 6.31
N ILE A 169 -5.78 2.42 5.29
CA ILE A 169 -5.07 3.49 4.59
C ILE A 169 -5.87 4.77 4.77
N LEU A 170 -5.27 5.80 5.35
CA LEU A 170 -5.86 7.12 5.53
C LEU A 170 -5.23 8.11 4.54
N LEU A 171 -6.08 8.83 3.82
CA LEU A 171 -5.69 9.81 2.82
C LEU A 171 -5.89 11.23 3.33
N SER A 172 -5.16 12.16 2.70
CA SER A 172 -5.34 13.60 2.87
C SER A 172 -5.27 14.33 1.54
N ARG A 173 -6.11 15.36 1.40
CA ARG A 173 -6.06 16.34 0.31
C ARG A 173 -5.34 17.63 0.67
N LYS A 174 -5.06 17.84 1.96
CA LYS A 174 -4.47 19.08 2.48
C LYS A 174 -2.95 19.17 2.32
N ASN A 175 -2.29 18.07 1.97
CA ASN A 175 -0.83 18.06 1.88
C ASN A 175 -0.35 18.88 0.65
N GLN A 176 0.50 19.89 0.90
CA GLN A 176 1.08 20.76 -0.14
C GLN A 176 1.91 19.97 -1.18
N ALA A 177 2.39 18.77 -0.84
CA ALA A 177 3.09 17.90 -1.77
C ALA A 177 2.27 17.59 -3.03
N ILE A 178 0.94 17.54 -2.92
CA ILE A 178 0.06 17.30 -4.08
C ILE A 178 0.16 18.46 -5.07
N LEU A 179 0.01 19.71 -4.59
CA LEU A 179 0.15 20.90 -5.42
C LEU A 179 1.54 20.97 -6.07
N LYS A 180 2.59 20.66 -5.30
CA LYS A 180 3.97 20.64 -5.83
C LYS A 180 4.15 19.57 -6.93
N SER A 181 3.50 18.41 -6.81
CA SER A 181 3.50 17.39 -7.86
C SER A 181 2.75 17.87 -9.10
N ASP A 182 1.57 18.48 -8.97
CA ASP A 182 0.83 18.98 -10.12
C ASP A 182 1.59 20.09 -10.87
N ILE A 183 2.28 20.97 -10.13
CA ILE A 183 3.15 21.98 -10.76
C ILE A 183 4.29 21.31 -11.53
N LYS A 184 4.90 20.25 -10.97
CA LYS A 184 5.93 19.49 -11.69
C LYS A 184 5.44 18.82 -12.96
N ASP A 185 4.20 18.34 -12.95
CA ASP A 185 3.61 17.65 -14.10
C ASP A 185 3.14 18.63 -15.19
N ILE A 186 2.68 19.82 -14.81
CA ILE A 186 2.08 20.82 -15.72
C ILE A 186 3.14 21.77 -16.30
N PHE A 187 4.12 22.21 -15.50
CA PHE A 187 5.06 23.26 -15.91
C PHE A 187 6.31 22.67 -16.54
N THR A 188 6.76 23.22 -17.68
CA THR A 188 7.99 22.76 -18.36
C THR A 188 9.26 23.00 -17.54
N LYS A 189 9.29 24.07 -16.73
CA LYS A 189 10.41 24.42 -15.84
C LYS A 189 9.87 24.64 -14.43
N PRO A 190 9.47 23.58 -13.72
CA PRO A 190 8.84 23.72 -12.41
C PRO A 190 9.82 24.19 -11.33
N ASP A 191 11.12 23.95 -11.53
CA ASP A 191 12.18 24.35 -10.60
C ASP A 191 12.50 25.86 -10.67
N ASP A 192 11.95 26.60 -11.66
CA ASP A 192 12.03 28.07 -11.71
C ASP A 192 11.23 28.73 -10.55
N PHE A 193 10.32 27.98 -9.91
CA PHE A 193 9.53 28.45 -8.78
C PHE A 193 10.19 28.07 -7.44
N TYR A 194 10.77 29.04 -6.76
CA TYR A 194 11.45 28.79 -5.48
C TYR A 194 10.47 28.78 -4.28
N ALA A 195 9.28 29.39 -4.43
CA ALA A 195 8.24 29.36 -3.41
C ALA A 195 6.84 29.24 -4.04
N ILE A 196 5.94 28.56 -3.34
CA ILE A 196 4.56 28.29 -3.76
C ILE A 196 3.65 28.45 -2.54
N ASP A 197 2.74 29.41 -2.61
CA ASP A 197 1.73 29.63 -1.60
C ASP A 197 0.33 29.37 -2.16
N ARG A 198 -0.54 28.77 -1.34
CA ARG A 198 -1.92 28.51 -1.73
C ARG A 198 -2.88 28.93 -0.63
N ILE A 199 -3.77 29.84 -0.97
CA ILE A 199 -4.98 30.11 -0.19
C ILE A 199 -6.08 29.23 -0.75
N ILE A 200 -6.36 28.15 -0.02
CA ILE A 200 -7.25 27.07 -0.45
C ILE A 200 -8.63 27.60 -0.83
N GLY A 201 -9.08 27.29 -2.05
CA GLY A 201 -10.35 27.73 -2.61
C GLY A 201 -10.31 29.07 -3.34
N GLU A 202 -9.23 29.84 -3.21
CA GLU A 202 -9.14 31.22 -3.71
C GLU A 202 -8.03 31.43 -4.74
N LYS A 203 -6.77 31.25 -4.33
CA LYS A 203 -5.61 31.56 -5.18
C LYS A 203 -4.37 30.71 -4.88
N ILE A 204 -3.57 30.50 -5.91
CA ILE A 204 -2.22 29.93 -5.87
C ILE A 204 -1.24 31.00 -6.35
N LEU A 205 -0.23 31.30 -5.55
CA LEU A 205 0.87 32.22 -5.86
C LEU A 205 2.12 31.38 -6.13
N LEU A 206 2.75 31.62 -7.28
CA LEU A 206 4.00 31.00 -7.71
C LEU A 206 5.07 32.09 -7.76
N PHE A 207 6.13 31.96 -6.97
CA PHE A 207 7.19 32.97 -6.90
C PHE A 207 8.40 32.51 -7.70
N THR A 208 8.91 33.37 -8.57
CA THR A 208 10.08 33.11 -9.40
C THR A 208 10.99 34.32 -9.50
N LYS A 209 12.28 34.11 -9.80
CA LYS A 209 13.21 35.17 -10.18
C LYS A 209 13.23 35.39 -11.69
N ASN A 210 12.64 34.46 -12.46
CA ASN A 210 12.60 34.51 -13.90
C ASN A 210 11.41 35.37 -14.37
N SER A 211 11.61 36.20 -15.39
CA SER A 211 10.52 36.99 -15.99
C SER A 211 9.56 36.15 -16.87
N ARG A 212 9.74 34.83 -16.95
CA ARG A 212 8.89 33.93 -17.72
C ARG A 212 7.42 33.99 -17.24
N ASN A 213 6.50 34.12 -18.19
CA ASN A 213 5.06 34.06 -17.96
C ASN A 213 4.44 32.84 -18.69
N PRO A 214 4.40 31.66 -18.05
CA PRO A 214 3.88 30.43 -18.65
C PRO A 214 2.34 30.42 -18.68
N LYS A 215 1.74 31.19 -19.60
CA LYS A 215 0.28 31.42 -19.64
C LYS A 215 -0.54 30.13 -19.79
N LYS A 216 -0.09 29.16 -20.61
CA LYS A 216 -0.84 27.93 -20.86
C LYS A 216 -0.87 27.05 -19.60
N GLU A 217 0.27 26.90 -18.96
CA GLU A 217 0.48 26.11 -17.75
C GLU A 217 -0.27 26.72 -16.55
N ILE A 218 -0.29 28.06 -16.44
CA ILE A 218 -1.09 28.80 -15.45
C ILE A 218 -2.58 28.52 -15.63
N ILE A 219 -3.10 28.56 -16.86
CA ILE A 219 -4.52 28.29 -17.16
C ILE A 219 -4.86 26.84 -16.82
N GLU A 220 -3.98 25.90 -17.13
CA GLU A 220 -4.18 24.48 -16.82
C GLU A 220 -4.24 24.22 -15.32
N LEU A 221 -3.29 24.75 -14.54
CA LEU A 221 -3.31 24.65 -13.08
C LEU A 221 -4.56 25.32 -12.48
N ALA A 222 -4.95 26.48 -13.00
CA ALA A 222 -6.15 27.20 -12.57
C ALA A 222 -7.43 26.39 -12.82
N LYS A 223 -7.53 25.70 -13.96
CA LYS A 223 -8.64 24.80 -14.28
C LYS A 223 -8.68 23.60 -13.35
N LEU A 224 -7.52 22.97 -13.10
CA LEU A 224 -7.40 21.79 -12.24
C LEU A 224 -7.92 22.06 -10.82
N TYR A 225 -7.55 23.19 -10.23
CA TYR A 225 -7.94 23.56 -8.86
C TYR A 225 -9.22 24.42 -8.79
N ARG A 226 -9.70 24.93 -9.93
CA ARG A 226 -10.72 25.98 -10.03
C ARG A 226 -10.38 27.16 -9.11
N GLU A 227 -9.12 27.59 -9.13
CA GLU A 227 -8.54 28.65 -8.28
C GLU A 227 -7.77 29.64 -9.18
N ARG A 228 -7.62 30.89 -8.74
CA ARG A 228 -6.83 31.87 -9.48
C ARG A 228 -5.34 31.56 -9.31
N VAL A 229 -4.58 31.47 -10.40
CA VAL A 229 -3.13 31.27 -10.34
C VAL A 229 -2.45 32.58 -10.73
N ARG A 230 -1.46 33.03 -9.94
CA ARG A 230 -0.62 34.19 -10.26
C ARG A 230 0.85 33.83 -10.12
N VAL A 231 1.65 34.35 -11.05
CA VAL A 231 3.12 34.27 -10.99
C VAL A 231 3.65 35.64 -10.57
N GLU A 232 4.43 35.67 -9.50
CA GLU A 232 5.05 36.90 -8.98
C GLU A 232 6.56 36.81 -9.19
N VAL A 233 7.10 37.81 -9.89
CA VAL A 233 8.53 37.92 -10.16
C VAL A 233 9.16 38.77 -9.06
N ILE A 234 9.93 38.16 -8.19
CA ILE A 234 10.69 38.88 -7.16
C ILE A 234 12.09 39.13 -7.72
N ARG A 235 12.44 40.42 -7.80
CA ARG A 235 13.76 40.89 -8.25
C ARG A 235 14.77 40.84 -7.11
#